data_AF-M1B605-F1
#
_entry.id   AF-M1B605-F1
#
_cell.length_a   1.000
_cell.length_b   1.000
_cell.length_c   1.000
_cell.angle_alpha   90.00
_cell.angle_beta   90.00
_cell.angle_gamma   90.00
#
_symmetry.space_group_name_H-M   'P 1'
#
loop_
_entity.id
_entity.type
_entity.pdbx_description
1 polymer ?
#
loop_
_entity_poly.entity_id
_entity_poly.type
_entity_poly.pdbx_seq_one_letter_code
_entity_poly.pdbx_strand_id
1 'polypeptide(L)'
;MQRLKEASAETTTSPPKVQRIERLKTLEKEHKDAIERAVSLNIPHAVGVGEEESSTQKEEEPMEDITFEASQKHDEDASTSEAQGSDGRTNWHKVVEKLFIRDESGKLRLKRESTGPE
;
A
#
# COMPACT_ATOMS: atom_id res chain seq x y z
N MET A 1 30.81 -32.66 14.67
CA MET A 1 29.37 -32.39 14.42
C MET A 1 28.63 -32.21 15.74
N GLN A 2 28.95 -31.18 16.54
CA GLN A 2 28.37 -31.01 17.89
C GLN A 2 28.31 -29.53 18.29
N ARG A 3 27.73 -28.68 17.43
CA ARG A 3 27.54 -27.24 17.72
C ARG A 3 26.20 -26.69 17.22
N LEU A 4 25.17 -27.54 17.15
CA LEU A 4 23.84 -27.15 16.66
C LEU A 4 22.70 -27.75 17.50
N LYS A 5 22.91 -27.90 18.82
CA LYS A 5 21.90 -28.47 19.74
C LYS A 5 21.51 -27.57 20.91
N GLU A 6 22.16 -26.43 21.08
CA GLU A 6 21.88 -25.51 22.20
C GLU A 6 21.40 -24.18 21.63
N ALA A 7 20.25 -23.71 22.11
CA ALA A 7 19.58 -22.44 21.82
C ALA A 7 18.47 -22.41 20.73
N SER A 8 17.71 -23.49 20.55
CA SER A 8 16.32 -23.33 20.06
C SER A 8 15.37 -23.41 21.24
N ALA A 9 15.30 -22.34 22.03
CA ALA A 9 14.14 -22.12 22.90
C ALA A 9 12.95 -21.91 21.96
N GLU A 10 12.19 -22.98 21.75
CA GLU A 10 10.97 -22.99 20.95
C GLU A 10 10.04 -21.90 21.49
N THR A 11 10.03 -20.75 20.81
CA THR A 11 9.20 -19.62 21.19
C THR A 11 7.81 -19.93 20.66
N THR A 12 6.98 -20.53 21.51
CA THR A 12 5.57 -20.79 21.22
C THR A 12 4.86 -19.45 21.09
N THR A 13 4.78 -18.91 19.88
CA THR A 13 4.08 -17.65 19.60
C THR A 13 2.61 -17.94 19.33
N SER A 14 1.73 -17.35 20.15
CA SER A 14 0.29 -17.38 19.91
C SER A 14 -0.07 -16.20 19.02
N PRO A 15 -0.94 -16.37 18.00
CA PRO A 15 -1.33 -15.28 17.13
C PRO A 15 -2.00 -14.15 17.93
N PRO A 16 -1.79 -12.88 17.54
CA PRO A 16 -2.35 -11.75 18.26
C PRO A 16 -3.88 -11.80 18.22
N LYS A 17 -4.52 -11.48 19.35
CA LYS A 17 -5.99 -11.50 19.51
C LYS A 17 -6.69 -10.54 18.54
N VAL A 18 -5.99 -9.48 18.13
CA VAL A 18 -6.45 -8.52 17.12
C VAL A 18 -5.40 -8.51 16.00
N GLN A 19 -5.79 -8.94 14.80
CA GLN A 19 -4.90 -8.98 13.64
C GLN A 19 -4.79 -7.56 13.05
N ARG A 20 -3.84 -6.79 13.57
CA ARG A 20 -3.49 -5.47 13.06
C ARG A 20 -1.99 -5.35 12.96
N ILE A 21 -1.56 -4.63 11.93
CA ILE A 21 -0.15 -4.32 11.72
C ILE A 21 0.02 -2.86 12.11
N GLU A 22 0.83 -2.61 13.12
CA GLU A 22 1.17 -1.28 13.59
C GLU A 22 2.66 -1.08 13.40
N ARG A 23 3.06 0.09 12.90
CA ARG A 23 4.48 0.46 12.85
C ARG A 23 4.94 0.74 14.28
N LEU A 24 5.98 0.04 14.72
CA LEU A 24 6.56 0.23 16.06
C LEU A 24 7.51 1.44 16.12
N LYS A 25 8.00 1.92 14.96
CA LYS A 25 8.93 3.04 14.84
C LYS A 25 8.32 4.14 13.98
N THR A 26 8.95 5.33 14.03
CA THR A 26 8.60 6.46 13.17
C THR A 26 9.15 6.24 11.76
N LEU A 27 8.43 6.77 10.76
CA LEU A 27 8.84 6.70 9.36
C LEU A 27 10.24 7.31 9.14
N GLU A 28 10.54 8.42 9.81
CA GLU A 28 11.84 9.09 9.76
C GLU A 28 12.99 8.16 10.22
N LYS A 29 12.78 7.41 11.32
CA LYS A 29 13.78 6.48 11.83
C LYS A 29 13.99 5.30 10.89
N GLU A 30 12.91 4.78 10.31
CA GLU A 30 12.97 3.69 9.32
C GLU A 30 13.65 4.14 8.02
N HIS A 31 13.39 5.37 7.57
CA HIS A 31 14.01 5.96 6.39
C HIS A 31 15.53 6.10 6.56
N LYS A 32 15.97 6.63 7.70
CA LYS A 32 17.40 6.73 8.02
C LYS A 32 18.08 5.36 8.08
N ASP A 33 17.49 4.38 8.77
CA ASP A 33 18.02 3.01 8.85
C ASP A 33 18.13 2.36 7.47
N ALA A 34 17.13 2.58 6.59
CA ALA A 34 17.12 2.04 5.24
C ALA A 34 18.26 2.60 4.39
N ILE A 35 18.50 3.92 4.43
CA ILE A 35 19.60 4.55 3.70
C ILE A 35 20.95 4.04 4.23
N GLU A 36 21.17 4.05 5.54
CA GLU A 36 22.42 3.58 6.15
C GLU A 36 22.72 2.11 5.79
N ARG A 37 21.70 1.26 5.75
CA ARG A 37 21.85 -0.14 5.32
C ARG A 37 22.14 -0.28 3.84
N ALA A 38 21.50 0.50 2.98
CA ALA A 38 21.76 0.47 1.54
C ALA A 38 23.22 0.87 1.24
N VAL A 39 23.72 1.92 1.91
CA VAL A 39 25.13 2.34 1.84
C VAL A 39 26.05 1.23 2.35
N SER A 40 25.73 0.62 3.49
CA SER A 40 26.53 -0.46 4.10
C SER A 40 26.59 -1.73 3.24
N LEU A 41 25.55 -1.98 2.43
CA LEU A 41 25.48 -3.09 1.49
C LEU A 41 26.09 -2.74 0.11
N ASN A 42 26.69 -1.56 -0.02
CA ASN A 42 27.28 -1.05 -1.28
C ASN A 42 26.29 -1.11 -2.46
N ILE A 43 25.01 -0.83 -2.19
CA ILE A 43 23.99 -0.75 -3.24
C ILE A 43 24.31 0.45 -4.14
N PRO A 44 24.37 0.27 -5.48
CA PRO A 44 24.63 1.38 -6.41
C PRO A 44 23.63 2.53 -6.21
N HIS A 45 24.12 3.77 -6.30
CA HIS A 45 23.33 5.01 -6.11
C HIS A 45 22.72 5.20 -4.72
N ALA A 46 23.08 4.39 -3.72
CA ALA A 46 22.74 4.69 -2.34
C ALA A 46 23.60 5.86 -1.84
N VAL A 47 23.08 7.08 -1.92
CA VAL A 47 23.73 8.28 -1.39
C VAL A 47 23.42 8.40 0.10
N GLY A 48 24.44 8.66 0.90
CA GLY A 48 24.26 8.83 2.34
C GLY A 48 23.52 10.13 2.67
N VAL A 49 22.77 10.12 3.78
CA VAL A 49 22.01 11.31 4.27
C VAL A 49 22.91 12.55 4.48
N GLY A 50 24.22 12.39 4.62
CA GLY A 50 25.16 13.50 4.78
C GLY A 50 25.64 14.16 3.48
N GLU A 51 25.39 13.56 2.32
CA GLU A 51 25.92 14.05 1.03
C GLU A 51 24.87 14.86 0.23
N GLU A 52 23.58 14.59 0.46
CA GLU A 52 22.44 15.20 -0.27
C GLU A 52 22.13 16.65 0.17
N GLU A 53 22.44 17.07 1.41
CA GLU A 53 22.20 18.45 1.88
C GLU A 53 23.18 19.48 1.26
N SER A 54 24.10 19.05 0.38
CA SER A 54 25.04 19.92 -0.32
C SER A 54 24.88 19.95 -1.84
N SER A 55 24.01 19.13 -2.42
CA SER A 55 23.80 19.10 -3.87
C SER A 55 22.68 20.05 -4.29
N THR A 56 22.85 21.33 -3.95
CA THR A 56 22.22 22.40 -4.73
C THR A 56 23.10 22.63 -5.96
N GLN A 57 22.63 22.19 -7.12
CA GLN A 57 22.81 22.81 -8.44
C GLN A 57 24.22 23.29 -8.84
N LYS A 58 24.84 22.58 -9.80
CA LYS A 58 25.73 23.10 -10.87
C LYS A 58 25.73 22.08 -12.02
N GLU A 59 24.94 22.30 -13.07
CA GLU A 59 25.33 22.91 -14.37
C GLU A 59 26.45 22.14 -15.09
N GLU A 60 26.46 21.84 -16.38
CA GLU A 60 25.55 21.84 -17.55
C GLU A 60 26.44 21.21 -18.66
N GLU A 61 25.95 20.30 -19.49
CA GLU A 61 26.45 20.10 -20.87
C GLU A 61 25.28 19.55 -21.74
N PRO A 62 25.19 19.89 -23.04
CA PRO A 62 23.92 20.13 -23.74
C PRO A 62 23.47 19.05 -24.76
N MET A 63 22.19 19.17 -25.16
CA MET A 63 21.51 18.58 -26.34
C MET A 63 21.12 17.08 -26.22
N GLU A 64 19.90 16.59 -26.55
CA GLU A 64 18.91 17.00 -27.56
C GLU A 64 17.47 16.66 -27.12
N ASP A 65 16.55 17.58 -27.42
CA ASP A 65 15.09 17.47 -27.61
C ASP A 65 14.30 16.34 -26.90
N ILE A 66 13.73 16.67 -25.75
CA ILE A 66 12.43 16.11 -25.33
C ILE A 66 11.64 17.24 -24.69
N THR A 67 10.74 17.84 -25.48
CA THR A 67 9.65 18.70 -25.01
C THR A 67 8.89 18.04 -23.85
N PHE A 68 9.27 18.35 -22.61
CA PHE A 68 8.38 18.19 -21.47
C PHE A 68 7.64 19.51 -21.31
N GLU A 69 6.52 19.63 -22.02
CA GLU A 69 5.56 20.71 -21.86
C GLU A 69 5.17 20.79 -20.39
N ALA A 70 5.73 21.80 -19.71
CA ALA A 70 5.25 22.27 -18.43
C ALA A 70 3.87 22.89 -18.64
N SER A 71 2.84 22.08 -18.45
CA SER A 71 1.50 22.51 -18.07
C SER A 71 1.08 21.58 -16.95
N GLN A 72 0.77 22.08 -15.76
CA GLN A 72 -0.47 22.80 -15.58
C GLN A 72 -0.44 23.58 -14.26
N LYS A 73 -0.54 24.89 -14.35
CA LYS A 73 -1.11 25.73 -13.29
C LYS A 73 -2.63 25.52 -13.30
N HIS A 74 -3.23 25.29 -12.15
CA HIS A 74 -4.57 25.76 -11.73
C HIS A 74 -4.79 25.17 -10.32
N ASP A 75 -4.69 25.96 -9.26
CA ASP A 75 -5.75 26.82 -8.71
C ASP A 75 -6.98 26.02 -8.28
N GLU A 76 -7.38 26.27 -7.03
CA GLU A 76 -8.67 25.91 -6.48
C GLU A 76 -9.79 26.35 -7.44
N ASP A 77 -10.59 25.42 -7.94
CA ASP A 77 -12.05 25.56 -7.90
C ASP A 77 -12.71 24.24 -8.28
N ALA A 78 -13.93 24.09 -7.79
CA ALA A 78 -14.83 22.99 -8.02
C ALA A 78 -14.95 22.63 -9.52
N SER A 79 -14.75 21.34 -9.85
CA SER A 79 -15.57 20.70 -10.87
C SER A 79 -15.51 19.19 -10.77
N THR A 80 -16.70 18.64 -10.58
CA THR A 80 -17.11 17.27 -10.81
C THR A 80 -16.48 16.71 -12.09
N SER A 81 -15.42 15.94 -11.96
CA SER A 81 -15.07 14.95 -12.97
C SER A 81 -15.36 13.59 -12.36
N GLU A 82 -16.53 13.04 -12.73
CA GLU A 82 -16.77 11.62 -12.61
C GLU A 82 -15.72 10.94 -13.49
N ALA A 83 -14.58 10.61 -12.88
CA ALA A 83 -13.67 9.63 -13.45
C ALA A 83 -14.43 8.31 -13.48
N GLN A 84 -15.09 8.05 -14.61
CA GLN A 84 -15.59 6.74 -15.02
C GLN A 84 -14.40 5.78 -15.26
N GLY A 85 -13.54 5.63 -14.27
CA GLY A 85 -12.82 4.38 -14.10
C GLY A 85 -13.89 3.39 -13.65
N SER A 86 -14.28 2.45 -14.51
CA SER A 86 -15.02 1.28 -14.04
C SER A 86 -14.07 0.54 -13.09
N ASP A 87 -14.10 0.93 -11.82
CA ASP A 87 -13.37 0.31 -10.73
C ASP A 87 -13.68 -1.19 -10.84
N GLY A 88 -12.67 -1.98 -11.24
CA GLY A 88 -12.80 -3.44 -11.39
C GLY A 88 -13.10 -4.15 -10.07
N ARG A 89 -13.32 -3.39 -8.99
CA ARG A 89 -13.76 -3.89 -7.70
C ARG A 89 -15.25 -4.22 -7.77
N THR A 90 -15.55 -5.46 -7.45
CA THR A 90 -16.91 -5.90 -7.19
C THR A 90 -17.53 -5.05 -6.10
N ASN A 91 -18.63 -4.36 -6.41
CA ASN A 91 -19.44 -3.66 -5.42
C ASN A 91 -20.10 -4.69 -4.49
N TRP A 92 -19.57 -4.82 -3.28
CA TRP A 92 -20.07 -5.77 -2.27
C TRP A 92 -21.52 -5.50 -1.84
N HIS A 93 -21.98 -4.25 -1.82
CA HIS A 93 -23.37 -3.91 -1.49
C HIS A 93 -24.33 -4.56 -2.50
N LYS A 94 -24.03 -4.46 -3.80
CA LYS A 94 -24.82 -5.08 -4.87
C LYS A 94 -24.82 -6.60 -4.80
N VAL A 95 -23.72 -7.22 -4.37
CA VAL A 95 -23.65 -8.68 -4.15
C VAL A 95 -24.55 -9.11 -3.00
N VAL A 96 -24.55 -8.36 -1.89
CA VAL A 96 -25.41 -8.64 -0.73
C VAL A 96 -26.89 -8.51 -1.09
N GLU A 97 -27.30 -7.46 -1.81
CA GLU A 97 -28.69 -7.28 -2.27
C GLU A 97 -29.16 -8.40 -3.21
N LYS A 98 -28.25 -8.93 -4.04
CA LYS A 98 -28.57 -10.05 -4.94
C LYS A 98 -28.77 -11.35 -4.18
N LEU A 99 -27.96 -11.64 -3.16
CA LEU A 99 -27.98 -12.92 -2.44
C LEU A 99 -28.98 -12.96 -1.28
N PHE A 100 -29.30 -11.81 -0.67
CA PHE A 100 -30.11 -11.74 0.54
C PHE A 100 -31.41 -10.95 0.33
N ILE A 101 -32.44 -11.31 1.07
CA ILE A 101 -33.69 -10.56 1.27
C ILE A 101 -33.81 -10.12 2.72
N ARG A 102 -34.47 -8.99 2.94
CA ARG A 102 -34.76 -8.50 4.28
C ARG A 102 -36.14 -9.01 4.70
N ASP A 103 -36.19 -9.71 5.83
CA ASP A 103 -37.46 -10.16 6.41
C ASP A 103 -38.19 -9.01 7.11
N GLU A 104 -39.42 -9.27 7.56
CA GLU A 104 -40.27 -8.29 8.25
C GLU A 104 -39.62 -7.73 9.53
N SER A 105 -38.68 -8.47 10.12
CA SER A 105 -37.90 -8.04 11.30
C SER A 105 -36.68 -7.18 10.93
N GLY A 106 -36.44 -6.97 9.64
CA GLY A 106 -35.28 -6.25 9.14
C GLY A 106 -34.00 -7.09 9.04
N LYS A 107 -34.06 -8.41 9.25
CA LYS A 107 -32.87 -9.29 9.18
C LYS A 107 -32.67 -9.82 7.76
N LEU A 108 -31.41 -9.96 7.36
CA LEU A 108 -31.04 -10.51 6.05
C LEU A 108 -31.14 -12.06 6.07
N ARG A 109 -31.81 -12.62 5.08
CA ARG A 109 -31.98 -14.07 4.85
C ARG A 109 -31.55 -14.41 3.42
N LEU A 110 -30.88 -15.54 3.22
CA LEU A 110 -30.48 -15.99 1.87
C LEU A 110 -31.72 -16.24 1.00
N LYS A 111 -31.67 -15.76 -0.24
CA LYS A 111 -32.61 -16.17 -1.28
C LYS A 111 -32.35 -17.64 -1.59
N ARG A 112 -33.20 -18.54 -1.09
CA ARG A 112 -33.21 -19.92 -1.60
C ARG A 112 -33.82 -19.89 -2.98
N GLU A 113 -33.10 -20.46 -3.95
CA GLU A 113 -33.63 -20.70 -5.27
C GLU A 113 -34.79 -21.71 -5.13
N SER A 114 -36.02 -21.26 -5.36
CA SER A 114 -37.19 -22.12 -5.40
C SER A 114 -37.18 -22.92 -6.70
N THR A 115 -36.25 -23.87 -6.85
CA THR A 115 -36.33 -24.92 -7.87
C THR A 115 -37.19 -26.07 -7.31
N GLY A 116 -38.50 -25.84 -7.22
CA GLY A 116 -39.48 -26.90 -7.00
C GLY A 116 -40.11 -27.28 -8.34
N PRO A 117 -40.13 -28.57 -8.74
CA PRO A 117 -40.88 -29.00 -9.91
C PRO A 117 -42.38 -28.97 -9.57
N GLU A 118 -43.21 -28.48 -10.50
CA GLU A 118 -44.64 -28.79 -10.55
C GLU A 118 -44.86 -30.00 -11.44
#